data_AF-A0A543KTR9-F1
#
_entry.id   AF-A0A543KTR9-F1
#
_cell.length_a   1.000
_cell.length_b   1.000
_cell.length_c   1.000
_cell.angle_alpha   90.00
_cell.angle_beta   90.00
_cell.angle_gamma   90.00
#
_symmetry.space_group_name_H-M   'P 1'
#
loop_
_entity.id
_entity.type
_entity.pdbx_description
1 polymer ?
#
loop_
_entity_poly.entity_id
_entity_poly.type
_entity_poly.pdbx_seq_one_letter_code
_entity_poly.pdbx_strand_id
1 'polypeptide(L)'
;MSQDPKIILMRTDADGLANFNEDALVVLDLTRTEIEAGNIASALERLMALTDSKETALRFQESLLIHITGYDNDPRELVEVPEVRTFFGKLIQQWPHWLWFLMRNVGAIPLLMGLICQVKVNRREDLVGMEFLDRHELAQKMLDLFERGNAMFLAFGITPVQSEASATSACAELVSP
;
A
#
# COMPACT_ATOMS: atom_id res chain seq x y z
N MET A 1 3.81 -8.03 37.02
CA MET A 1 4.84 -8.04 35.96
C MET A 1 4.12 -7.82 34.65
N SER A 2 4.10 -6.59 34.15
CA SER A 2 3.65 -6.32 32.80
C SER A 2 4.64 -7.01 31.87
N GLN A 3 4.23 -8.05 31.16
CA GLN A 3 5.06 -8.56 30.08
C GLN A 3 4.94 -7.55 28.96
N ASP A 4 5.99 -6.77 28.75
CA ASP A 4 6.07 -5.92 27.56
C ASP A 4 5.87 -6.81 26.33
N PRO A 5 4.99 -6.41 25.39
CA PRO A 5 4.75 -7.19 24.20
C PRO A 5 6.08 -7.37 23.46
N LYS A 6 6.49 -8.63 23.28
CA LYS A 6 7.71 -8.98 22.55
C LYS A 6 7.46 -8.69 21.06
N ILE A 7 7.97 -7.56 20.57
CA ILE A 7 7.94 -7.25 19.14
C ILE A 7 8.91 -8.20 18.43
N ILE A 8 8.39 -9.03 17.52
CA ILE A 8 9.19 -9.94 16.70
C ILE A 8 9.22 -9.38 15.27
N LEU A 9 10.42 -9.04 14.79
CA LEU A 9 10.65 -8.68 13.39
C LEU A 9 11.13 -9.91 12.63
N MET A 10 10.32 -10.38 11.68
CA MET A 10 10.67 -11.48 10.77
C MET A 10 10.82 -10.95 9.35
N ARG A 11 11.97 -11.20 8.72
CA ARG A 11 12.14 -10.99 7.28
C ARG A 11 11.84 -12.29 6.56
N THR A 12 11.02 -12.21 5.53
CA THR A 12 10.60 -13.36 4.72
C THR A 12 10.30 -12.93 3.29
N ASP A 13 10.27 -13.90 2.39
CA ASP A 13 9.77 -13.77 1.01
C ASP A 13 8.28 -14.18 0.93
N ALA A 14 7.79 -14.36 -0.30
CA ALA A 14 6.41 -14.77 -0.56
C ALA A 14 6.06 -16.13 0.07
N ASP A 15 6.97 -17.10 0.02
CA ASP A 15 6.75 -18.44 0.57
C ASP A 15 6.60 -18.40 2.09
N GLY A 16 7.49 -17.71 2.80
CA GLY A 16 7.34 -17.63 4.25
C GLY A 16 6.18 -16.73 4.70
N LEU A 17 5.74 -15.75 3.88
CA LEU A 17 4.51 -15.00 4.14
C LEU A 17 3.26 -15.87 3.93
N ALA A 18 3.22 -16.68 2.87
CA ALA A 18 2.11 -17.60 2.59
C ALA A 18 1.91 -18.65 3.69
N ASN A 19 3.00 -19.07 4.34
CA ASN A 19 2.98 -20.01 5.46
C ASN A 19 2.82 -19.34 6.84
N PHE A 20 2.72 -18.00 6.90
CA PHE A 20 2.57 -17.27 8.15
C PHE A 20 1.13 -17.29 8.64
N ASN A 21 0.90 -17.80 9.86
CA ASN A 21 -0.44 -18.10 10.38
C ASN A 21 -0.93 -17.22 11.54
N GLU A 22 -0.15 -16.22 11.93
CA GLU A 22 -0.47 -15.29 13.02
C GLU A 22 -0.87 -13.91 12.46
N ASP A 23 -1.48 -13.07 13.29
CA ASP A 23 -1.75 -11.67 12.94
C ASP A 23 -0.43 -10.88 13.02
N ALA A 24 -0.14 -10.09 11.97
CA ALA A 24 1.07 -9.27 11.91
C ALA A 24 0.88 -8.02 11.06
N LEU A 25 1.69 -7.00 11.35
CA LEU A 25 1.97 -5.92 10.43
C LEU A 25 2.85 -6.46 9.30
N VAL A 26 2.38 -6.35 8.07
CA VAL A 26 3.13 -6.74 6.88
C VAL A 26 3.85 -5.51 6.34
N VAL A 27 5.17 -5.60 6.16
CA VAL A 27 5.96 -4.52 5.54
C VAL A 27 6.44 -4.98 4.18
N LEU A 28 5.91 -4.36 3.12
CA LEU A 28 6.43 -4.51 1.77
C LEU A 28 7.70 -3.65 1.65
N ASP A 29 8.85 -4.28 1.89
CA ASP A 29 10.16 -3.66 1.72
C ASP A 29 10.54 -3.66 0.23
N LEU A 30 10.81 -2.46 -0.31
CA LEU A 30 11.23 -2.23 -1.69
C LEU A 30 12.54 -1.46 -1.69
N THR A 31 13.55 -1.98 -2.36
CA THR A 31 14.85 -1.29 -2.42
C THR A 31 14.91 -0.37 -3.63
N ARG A 32 15.72 0.71 -3.54
CA ARG A 32 16.07 1.54 -4.69
C ARG A 32 16.58 0.73 -5.87
N THR A 33 17.40 -0.29 -5.62
CA THR A 33 17.94 -1.17 -6.69
C THR A 33 16.82 -1.92 -7.40
N GLU A 34 15.85 -2.47 -6.66
CA GLU A 34 14.68 -3.16 -7.24
C GLU A 34 13.81 -2.20 -8.05
N ILE A 35 13.55 -1.00 -7.52
CA ILE A 35 12.73 0.03 -8.16
C ILE A 35 13.37 0.54 -9.45
N GLU A 36 14.65 0.91 -9.41
CA GLU A 36 15.38 1.45 -10.57
C GLU A 36 15.61 0.38 -11.65
N ALA A 37 15.69 -0.90 -11.29
CA ALA A 37 15.69 -2.00 -12.25
C ALA A 37 14.34 -2.15 -12.97
N GLY A 38 13.26 -1.58 -12.42
CA GLY A 38 11.93 -1.57 -13.04
C GLY A 38 11.24 -2.94 -13.13
N ASN A 39 11.80 -3.97 -12.48
CA ASN A 39 11.27 -5.32 -12.44
C ASN A 39 10.36 -5.50 -11.23
N ILE A 40 9.05 -5.59 -11.47
CA ILE A 40 8.04 -5.73 -10.42
C ILE A 40 7.79 -7.17 -9.98
N ALA A 41 8.40 -8.18 -10.62
CA ALA A 41 8.03 -9.57 -10.44
C ALA A 41 8.14 -10.04 -8.98
N SER A 42 9.24 -9.72 -8.31
CA SER A 42 9.46 -10.11 -6.91
C SER A 42 8.48 -9.42 -5.96
N ALA A 43 8.25 -8.12 -6.14
CA ALA A 43 7.23 -7.38 -5.35
C ALA A 43 5.82 -7.93 -5.58
N LEU A 44 5.47 -8.25 -6.83
CA LEU A 44 4.18 -8.81 -7.21
C LEU A 44 3.96 -10.19 -6.59
N GLU A 45 4.97 -11.05 -6.61
CA GLU A 45 4.93 -12.39 -6.00
C GLU A 45 4.67 -12.30 -4.48
N ARG A 46 5.35 -11.37 -3.78
CA ARG A 46 5.10 -11.11 -2.35
C ARG A 46 3.68 -10.61 -2.08
N LEU A 47 3.13 -9.76 -2.94
CA LEU A 47 1.75 -9.25 -2.83
C LEU A 47 0.71 -10.33 -3.14
N MET A 48 0.99 -11.24 -4.07
CA MET A 48 0.09 -12.35 -4.39
C MET A 48 -0.13 -13.28 -3.20
N ALA A 49 0.88 -13.46 -2.34
CA ALA A 49 0.74 -14.25 -1.12
C ALA A 49 -0.35 -13.72 -0.17
N LEU A 50 -0.60 -12.39 -0.14
CA LEU A 50 -1.68 -11.79 0.65
C LEU A 50 -3.08 -12.14 0.12
N THR A 51 -3.16 -12.53 -1.15
CA THR A 51 -4.39 -12.85 -1.87
C THR A 51 -4.46 -14.32 -2.27
N ASP A 52 -3.72 -15.20 -1.59
CA ASP A 52 -3.68 -16.63 -1.91
C ASP A 52 -4.95 -17.36 -1.43
N SER A 53 -5.53 -16.88 -0.32
CA SER A 53 -6.77 -17.42 0.24
C SER A 53 -7.64 -16.33 0.87
N LYS A 54 -8.91 -16.67 1.10
CA LYS A 54 -9.84 -15.81 1.86
C LYS A 54 -9.31 -15.55 3.26
N GLU A 55 -8.80 -16.60 3.91
CA GLU A 55 -8.29 -16.57 5.28
C GLU A 55 -7.12 -15.57 5.38
N THR A 56 -6.17 -15.65 4.45
CA THR A 56 -5.04 -14.72 4.37
C THR A 56 -5.49 -13.29 4.10
N ALA A 57 -6.42 -13.09 3.16
CA ALA A 57 -6.93 -11.76 2.82
C ALA A 57 -7.66 -11.10 4.00
N LEU A 58 -8.41 -11.87 4.79
CA LEU A 58 -9.06 -11.37 6.01
C LEU A 58 -8.05 -11.10 7.13
N ARG A 59 -7.07 -11.98 7.32
CA ARG A 59 -6.03 -11.85 8.36
C ARG A 59 -5.22 -10.57 8.22
N PHE A 60 -4.82 -10.23 6.99
CA PHE A 60 -3.97 -9.08 6.72
C PHE A 60 -4.75 -7.85 6.24
N GLN A 61 -6.06 -7.80 6.51
CA GLN A 61 -6.86 -6.61 6.27
C GLN A 61 -6.25 -5.40 7.01
N GLU A 62 -6.03 -4.31 6.28
CA GLU A 62 -5.50 -3.05 6.84
C GLU A 62 -4.17 -3.19 7.62
N SER A 63 -3.32 -4.16 7.27
CA SER A 63 -2.04 -4.42 7.95
C SER A 63 -0.79 -4.23 7.08
N LEU A 64 -0.93 -3.78 5.83
CA LEU A 64 0.18 -3.60 4.90
C LEU A 64 0.77 -2.18 4.97
N LEU A 65 2.06 -2.09 5.22
CA LEU A 65 2.87 -0.88 5.11
C LEU A 65 3.81 -0.97 3.91
N ILE A 66 3.97 0.14 3.18
CA ILE A 66 4.97 0.27 2.12
C ILE A 66 6.24 0.87 2.73
N HIS A 67 7.37 0.21 2.57
CA HIS A 67 8.67 0.73 2.99
C HIS A 67 9.62 0.77 1.79
N ILE A 68 10.21 1.93 1.53
CA ILE A 68 11.14 2.12 0.42
C ILE A 68 12.49 2.56 0.96
N THR A 69 13.55 1.82 0.63
CA THR A 69 14.91 2.07 1.14
C THR A 69 15.87 2.53 0.05
N GLY A 70 16.92 3.27 0.45
CA GLY A 70 18.00 3.70 -0.45
C GLY A 70 17.77 5.04 -1.14
N TYR A 71 16.67 5.73 -0.82
CA TYR A 71 16.40 7.11 -1.23
C TYR A 71 16.67 8.12 -0.10
N ASP A 72 17.24 7.69 1.03
CA ASP A 72 17.44 8.54 2.22
C ASP A 72 18.28 9.81 1.96
N ASN A 73 19.15 9.77 0.94
CA ASN A 73 19.98 10.90 0.50
C ASN A 73 19.46 11.57 -0.79
N ASP A 74 18.31 11.15 -1.33
CA ASP A 74 17.67 11.81 -2.47
C ASP A 74 16.94 13.07 -1.96
N PRO A 75 17.20 14.27 -2.53
CA PRO A 75 16.54 15.50 -2.07
C PRO A 75 15.05 15.58 -2.46
N ARG A 76 14.57 14.66 -3.30
CA ARG A 76 13.17 14.60 -3.75
C ARG A 76 12.36 13.70 -2.81
N GLU A 77 11.08 14.04 -2.63
CA GLU A 77 10.14 13.10 -2.01
C GLU A 77 9.89 11.91 -2.95
N LEU A 78 9.52 10.75 -2.39
CA LEU A 78 9.25 9.53 -3.18
C LEU A 78 8.26 9.77 -4.33
N VAL A 79 7.25 10.63 -4.11
CA VAL A 79 6.23 10.99 -5.11
C VAL A 79 6.75 11.85 -6.26
N GLU A 80 7.94 12.45 -6.12
CA GLU A 80 8.65 13.22 -7.16
C GLU A 80 9.68 12.37 -7.90
N VAL A 81 10.03 11.17 -7.42
CA VAL A 81 11.00 10.27 -8.06
C VAL A 81 10.32 9.51 -9.21
N PRO A 82 10.67 9.76 -10.49
CA PRO A 82 9.99 9.15 -11.64
C PRO A 82 10.05 7.62 -11.66
N GLU A 83 11.17 7.05 -11.20
CA GLU A 83 11.41 5.60 -11.12
C GLU A 83 10.43 4.94 -10.15
N VAL A 84 10.24 5.55 -8.97
CA VAL A 84 9.27 5.07 -7.96
C VAL A 84 7.85 5.13 -8.52
N ARG A 85 7.46 6.26 -9.12
CA ARG A 85 6.13 6.42 -9.75
C ARG A 85 5.90 5.39 -10.85
N THR A 86 6.89 5.18 -11.71
CA THR A 86 6.81 4.21 -12.82
C THR A 86 6.68 2.78 -12.30
N PHE A 87 7.45 2.43 -11.27
CA PHE A 87 7.39 1.12 -10.64
C PHE A 87 6.00 0.85 -10.03
N PHE A 88 5.50 1.77 -9.20
CA PHE A 88 4.18 1.64 -8.59
C PHE A 88 3.05 1.66 -9.62
N GLY A 89 3.15 2.49 -10.66
CA GLY A 89 2.18 2.50 -11.76
C GLY A 89 2.02 1.12 -12.41
N LYS A 90 3.12 0.41 -12.65
CA LYS A 90 3.09 -0.98 -13.16
C LYS A 90 2.54 -1.96 -12.11
N LEU A 91 3.00 -1.85 -10.87
CA LEU A 91 2.61 -2.79 -9.81
C LEU A 91 1.12 -2.71 -9.49
N ILE A 92 0.56 -1.50 -9.41
CA ILE A 92 -0.87 -1.23 -9.19
C ILE A 92 -1.75 -1.71 -10.34
N GLN A 93 -1.23 -1.73 -11.57
CA GLN A 93 -1.95 -2.32 -12.70
C GLN A 93 -2.07 -3.84 -12.56
N GLN A 94 -1.04 -4.51 -12.03
CA GLN A 94 -1.02 -5.97 -11.88
C GLN A 94 -1.72 -6.46 -10.61
N TRP A 95 -1.66 -5.70 -9.52
CA TRP A 95 -2.26 -6.05 -8.24
C TRP A 95 -3.15 -4.90 -7.74
N PRO A 96 -4.48 -4.96 -7.93
CA PRO A 96 -5.39 -3.84 -7.64
C PRO A 96 -5.94 -3.83 -6.20
N HIS A 97 -5.53 -4.75 -5.33
CA HIS A 97 -6.18 -4.97 -4.02
C HIS A 97 -5.71 -4.04 -2.90
N TRP A 98 -4.87 -3.05 -3.20
CA TRP A 98 -4.19 -2.17 -2.23
C TRP A 98 -5.08 -1.61 -1.12
N LEU A 99 -6.25 -1.05 -1.46
CA LEU A 99 -7.08 -0.33 -0.50
C LEU A 99 -7.63 -1.24 0.61
N TRP A 100 -7.73 -2.55 0.36
CA TRP A 100 -8.11 -3.54 1.39
C TRP A 100 -6.98 -3.79 2.40
N PHE A 101 -5.73 -3.82 1.93
CA PHE A 101 -4.59 -4.23 2.72
C PHE A 101 -3.86 -3.06 3.38
N LEU A 102 -3.85 -1.86 2.78
CA LEU A 102 -3.04 -0.75 3.29
C LEU A 102 -3.45 -0.32 4.69
N MET A 103 -2.46 -0.21 5.57
CA MET A 103 -2.62 0.24 6.94
C MET A 103 -3.20 1.67 7.01
N ARG A 104 -4.10 1.88 7.97
CA ARG A 104 -4.74 3.18 8.23
C ARG A 104 -3.93 4.05 9.19
N ASN A 105 -4.13 5.36 9.14
CA ASN A 105 -3.57 6.39 10.01
C ASN A 105 -2.04 6.49 10.00
N VAL A 106 -1.38 5.98 8.96
CA VAL A 106 0.09 6.01 8.80
C VAL A 106 0.52 6.65 7.47
N GLY A 107 -0.41 7.23 6.72
CA GLY A 107 -0.11 7.89 5.44
C GLY A 107 0.10 6.93 4.26
N ALA A 108 -0.17 5.63 4.42
CA ALA A 108 0.05 4.64 3.37
C ALA A 108 -0.86 4.86 2.15
N ILE A 109 -2.13 5.23 2.37
CA ILE A 109 -3.08 5.55 1.28
C ILE A 109 -2.70 6.88 0.60
N PRO A 110 -2.47 7.99 1.32
CA PRO A 110 -1.94 9.21 0.72
C PRO A 110 -0.68 8.98 -0.12
N LEU A 111 0.28 8.18 0.36
CA LEU A 111 1.48 7.83 -0.40
C LEU A 111 1.15 7.11 -1.71
N LEU A 112 0.34 6.03 -1.65
CA LEU A 112 -0.06 5.28 -2.85
C LEU A 112 -0.75 6.19 -3.87
N MET A 113 -1.70 7.02 -3.42
CA MET A 113 -2.42 7.94 -4.28
C MET A 113 -1.47 9.01 -4.86
N GLY A 114 -0.54 9.53 -4.06
CA GLY A 114 0.46 10.50 -4.50
C GLY A 114 1.39 9.97 -5.59
N LEU A 115 1.67 8.66 -5.59
CA LEU A 115 2.47 7.99 -6.61
C LEU A 115 1.75 7.86 -7.95
N ILE A 116 0.41 7.85 -7.98
CA ILE A 116 -0.40 7.63 -9.20
C ILE A 116 -1.22 8.84 -9.67
N CYS A 117 -1.34 9.88 -8.85
CA CYS A 117 -1.99 11.15 -9.19
C CYS A 117 -0.98 12.26 -9.45
N GLN A 118 -1.42 13.34 -10.06
CA GLN A 118 -0.65 14.57 -10.15
C GLN A 118 -0.67 15.29 -8.81
N VAL A 119 0.53 15.51 -8.27
CA VAL A 119 0.74 16.14 -6.98
C VAL A 119 1.79 17.22 -7.04
N LYS A 120 1.70 18.17 -6.11
CA LYS A 120 2.73 19.15 -5.84
C LYS A 120 3.25 18.94 -4.43
N VAL A 121 4.56 18.80 -4.30
CA VAL A 121 5.23 18.78 -3.01
C VAL A 121 5.48 20.21 -2.57
N ASN A 122 4.95 20.57 -1.40
CA ASN A 122 5.12 21.85 -0.77
C ASN A 122 6.15 21.71 0.36
N ARG A 123 7.21 22.53 0.32
CA ARG A 123 8.28 22.55 1.33
C ARG A 123 8.24 23.89 2.06
N ARG A 124 8.18 23.88 3.39
CA ARG A 124 8.23 25.07 4.24
C ARG A 124 9.06 24.79 5.48
N GLU A 125 10.21 25.42 5.61
CA GLU A 125 11.15 25.19 6.73
C GLU A 125 11.37 23.68 6.94
N ASP A 126 10.90 23.12 8.05
CA ASP A 126 11.03 21.71 8.42
C ASP A 126 9.78 20.85 8.07
N LEU A 127 8.82 21.42 7.34
CA LEU A 127 7.59 20.75 6.92
C LEU A 127 7.62 20.44 5.43
N VAL A 128 7.39 19.17 5.11
CA VAL A 128 7.11 18.70 3.75
C VAL A 128 5.68 18.18 3.70
N GLY A 129 4.91 18.67 2.74
CA GLY A 129 3.53 18.27 2.51
C GLY A 129 3.28 17.99 1.03
N MET A 130 2.19 17.29 0.74
CA MET A 130 1.78 16.94 -0.61
C MET A 130 0.38 17.47 -0.87
N GLU A 131 0.18 18.07 -2.03
CA GLU A 131 -1.10 18.58 -2.50
C GLU A 131 -1.51 17.85 -3.78
N PHE A 132 -2.71 17.29 -3.80
CA PHE A 132 -3.32 16.74 -5.02
C PHE A 132 -3.83 17.87 -5.92
N LEU A 133 -3.35 17.92 -7.16
CA LEU A 133 -3.65 19.02 -8.09
C LEU A 133 -5.05 18.93 -8.70
N ASP A 134 -5.57 17.71 -8.88
CA ASP A 134 -6.91 17.46 -9.42
C ASP A 134 -7.69 16.46 -8.56
N ARG A 135 -8.77 16.94 -7.94
CA ARG A 135 -9.65 16.11 -7.10
C ARG A 135 -10.44 15.10 -7.94
N HIS A 136 -10.73 15.40 -9.21
CA HIS A 136 -11.41 14.45 -10.10
C HIS A 136 -10.47 13.30 -10.46
N GLU A 137 -9.20 13.59 -10.78
CA GLU A 137 -8.19 12.54 -10.98
C GLU A 137 -8.07 11.66 -9.74
N LEU A 138 -7.95 12.26 -8.55
CA LEU A 138 -7.86 11.53 -7.29
C LEU A 138 -9.06 10.60 -7.09
N ALA A 139 -10.27 11.12 -7.25
CA ALA A 139 -11.50 10.33 -7.11
C ALA A 139 -11.59 9.20 -8.16
N GLN A 140 -11.24 9.49 -9.42
CA GLN A 140 -11.24 8.49 -10.50
C GLN A 140 -10.25 7.35 -10.23
N LYS A 141 -9.02 7.67 -9.79
CA LYS A 141 -8.02 6.66 -9.46
C LYS A 141 -8.44 5.80 -8.27
N MET A 142 -9.05 6.42 -7.26
CA MET A 142 -9.54 5.69 -6.09
C MET A 142 -10.71 4.76 -6.44
N LEU A 143 -11.66 5.22 -7.25
CA LEU A 143 -12.77 4.40 -7.73
C LEU A 143 -12.28 3.22 -8.58
N ASP A 144 -11.34 3.45 -9.49
CA ASP A 144 -10.72 2.39 -10.30
C ASP A 144 -10.03 1.32 -9.42
N LEU A 145 -9.34 1.72 -8.35
CA LEU A 145 -8.76 0.78 -7.38
C LEU A 145 -9.83 -0.04 -6.65
N PHE A 146 -10.93 0.59 -6.22
CA PHE A 146 -12.04 -0.15 -5.61
C PHE A 146 -12.68 -1.12 -6.59
N GLU A 147 -13.02 -0.68 -7.79
CA GLU A 147 -13.68 -1.51 -8.81
C GLU A 147 -12.84 -2.74 -9.18
N ARG A 148 -11.54 -2.55 -9.45
CA ARG A 148 -10.63 -3.66 -9.76
C ARG A 148 -10.34 -4.53 -8.54
N GLY A 149 -10.19 -3.91 -7.36
CA GLY A 149 -9.93 -4.61 -6.10
C GLY A 149 -11.07 -5.53 -5.67
N ASN A 150 -12.32 -5.14 -5.95
CA ASN A 150 -13.54 -5.87 -5.60
C ASN A 150 -13.63 -7.26 -6.24
N ALA A 151 -12.88 -7.53 -7.31
CA ALA A 151 -12.82 -8.87 -7.91
C ALA A 151 -12.37 -9.93 -6.89
N MET A 152 -11.47 -9.58 -5.96
CA MET A 152 -11.05 -10.46 -4.87
C MET A 152 -12.21 -10.79 -3.93
N PHE A 153 -13.06 -9.81 -3.62
CA PHE A 153 -14.21 -10.01 -2.73
C PHE A 153 -15.21 -10.99 -3.34
N LEU A 154 -15.46 -10.90 -4.64
CA LEU A 154 -16.28 -11.87 -5.36
C LEU A 154 -15.66 -13.27 -5.33
N ALA A 155 -14.36 -13.38 -5.59
CA ALA A 155 -13.64 -14.66 -5.58
C ALA A 155 -13.67 -15.35 -4.20
N PHE A 156 -13.57 -14.58 -3.12
CA PHE A 156 -13.55 -15.10 -1.75
C PHE A 156 -14.90 -15.07 -1.04
N GLY A 157 -15.96 -14.60 -1.69
CA GLY A 157 -17.26 -14.41 -1.05
C GLY A 157 -17.17 -13.50 0.19
N ILE A 158 -16.40 -12.42 0.09
CA ILE A 158 -16.40 -11.32 1.06
C ILE A 158 -17.61 -10.44 0.69
N THR A 159 -18.51 -10.25 1.66
CA THR A 159 -19.77 -9.55 1.43
C THR A 159 -19.56 -8.03 1.38
N PRO A 160 -20.45 -7.27 0.71
CA PRO A 160 -20.39 -5.81 0.71
C PRO A 160 -20.32 -5.21 2.12
N VAL A 161 -21.07 -5.77 3.06
CA VAL A 161 -21.08 -5.34 4.48
C VAL A 161 -19.69 -5.50 5.13
N GLN A 162 -18.95 -6.55 4.78
CA GLN A 162 -17.57 -6.75 5.28
C GLN A 162 -16.58 -5.78 4.62
N SER A 163 -16.75 -5.48 3.33
CA SER A 163 -15.85 -4.59 2.61
C SER A 163 -16.12 -3.09 2.84
N GLU A 164 -17.36 -2.72 3.15
CA GLU A 164 -17.81 -1.32 3.24
C GLU A 164 -17.11 -0.54 4.36
N ALA A 165 -16.91 -1.18 5.52
CA ALA A 165 -16.17 -0.56 6.63
C ALA A 165 -14.73 -0.21 6.21
N SER A 166 -14.07 -1.11 5.47
CA SER A 166 -12.71 -0.89 4.98
C SER A 166 -12.64 0.14 3.87
N ALA A 167 -13.62 0.15 2.95
CA ALA A 167 -13.70 1.18 1.92
C ALA A 167 -13.93 2.57 2.53
N THR A 168 -14.78 2.65 3.55
CA THR A 168 -15.05 3.91 4.28
C THR A 168 -13.80 4.41 5.00
N SER A 169 -13.07 3.52 5.69
CA SER A 169 -11.83 3.88 6.38
C SER A 169 -10.74 4.32 5.38
N ALA A 170 -10.65 3.67 4.22
CA ALA A 170 -9.72 4.07 3.16
C ALA A 170 -10.01 5.48 2.62
N CYS A 171 -11.29 5.80 2.37
CA CYS A 171 -11.68 7.13 1.92
C CYS A 171 -11.33 8.20 2.96
N ALA A 172 -11.55 7.93 4.25
CA ALA A 172 -11.30 8.88 5.33
C ALA A 172 -9.83 9.32 5.44
N GLU A 173 -8.88 8.47 5.06
CA GLU A 173 -7.44 8.81 5.04
C GLU A 173 -7.09 9.99 4.12
N LEU A 174 -7.87 10.23 3.06
CA LEU A 174 -7.62 11.32 2.11
C LEU A 174 -8.32 12.63 2.49
N VAL A 175 -9.24 12.59 3.46
CA VAL A 175 -10.04 13.75 3.89
C VAL A 175 -9.61 14.26 5.26
N SER A 176 -8.85 13.47 6.01
CA SER A 176 -8.30 13.87 7.30
C SER A 176 -7.22 14.95 7.11
N PRO A 177 -7.31 16.08 7.85
CA PRO A 177 -6.36 17.20 7.76
C PRO A 177 -4.96 16.87 8.28
#